data_AF-A0AAD0FWI4-F1
#
_entry.id   AF-A0AAD0FWI4-F1
#
_cell.length_a   1.000
_cell.length_b   1.000
_cell.length_c   1.000
_cell.angle_alpha   90.00
_cell.angle_beta   90.00
_cell.angle_gamma   90.00
#
_symmetry.space_group_name_H-M   'P 1'
#
loop_
_entity.id
_entity.type
_entity.pdbx_description
1 polymer ?
#
loop_
_entity_poly.entity_id
_entity_poly.type
_entity_poly.pdbx_seq_one_letter_code
_entity_poly.pdbx_strand_id
1 'polypeptide(L)'
;MRLIFTLLLLLLSTTAFAEEEKVELPPLDPSYNAVHPMALVNRGSSIFAINLPSYRSPHDLQVVYEVKNSNVAFLNFAKNADMITIKPQKFNIQHLMRGDEITITADIYEGDYRQGGTLIYEAKQLELDKQLYARELNELSESSQWHEYDMIELNGTERIYVHKIQKAPSFNHLIFVDLVNACMQKVRTSKRVPPENELTYKFINCGTLKPLFYDGESLLK
;
A
#
# COMPACT_ATOMS: atom_id res chain seq x y z
N MET A 1 1.02 65.82 -9.71
CA MET A 1 0.58 65.34 -8.38
C MET A 1 -0.48 64.24 -8.44
N ARG A 2 -1.54 64.34 -9.28
CA ARG A 2 -2.60 63.31 -9.33
C ARG A 2 -2.15 61.92 -9.80
N LEU A 3 -1.22 61.82 -10.75
CA LEU A 3 -0.77 60.54 -11.32
C LEU A 3 0.11 59.70 -10.36
N ILE A 4 0.87 60.36 -9.48
CA ILE A 4 1.75 59.69 -8.50
C ILE A 4 0.90 59.09 -7.37
N PHE A 5 -0.19 59.76 -7.01
CA PHE A 5 -1.10 59.29 -5.96
C PHE A 5 -1.88 58.04 -6.38
N THR A 6 -2.28 57.94 -7.66
CA THR A 6 -2.94 56.74 -8.19
C THR A 6 -2.00 55.54 -8.30
N LEU A 7 -0.70 55.75 -8.59
CA LEU A 7 0.27 54.66 -8.68
C LEU A 7 0.61 54.08 -7.30
N LEU A 8 0.61 54.91 -6.26
CA LEU A 8 0.87 54.48 -4.88
C LEU A 8 -0.28 53.63 -4.31
N LEU A 9 -1.52 53.91 -4.70
CA LEU A 9 -2.72 53.16 -4.28
C LEU A 9 -2.82 51.75 -4.90
N LEU A 10 -2.18 51.52 -6.05
CA LEU A 10 -2.15 50.21 -6.73
C LEU A 10 -1.12 49.23 -6.15
N LEU A 11 -0.13 49.71 -5.40
CA LEU A 11 0.92 48.87 -4.80
C LEU A 11 0.54 48.29 -3.43
N LEU A 12 -0.54 48.77 -2.80
CA LEU A 12 -0.98 48.34 -1.46
C LEU A 12 -1.98 47.17 -1.46
N SER A 13 -2.45 46.71 -2.63
CA SER A 13 -3.56 45.74 -2.73
C SER A 13 -3.15 44.28 -2.96
N THR A 14 -1.86 43.91 -2.84
CA THR A 14 -1.39 42.57 -3.24
C THR A 14 -0.59 41.80 -2.19
N THR A 15 -0.91 41.93 -0.91
CA THR A 15 -0.43 40.96 0.11
C THR A 15 -1.60 40.35 0.87
N ALA A 16 -2.40 39.55 0.17
CA ALA A 16 -3.23 38.55 0.83
C ALA A 16 -2.33 37.34 1.13
N PHE A 17 -1.75 37.31 2.33
CA PHE A 17 -1.23 36.06 2.86
C PHE A 17 -2.45 35.20 3.20
N ALA A 18 -2.77 34.25 2.33
CA ALA A 18 -3.61 33.12 2.72
C ALA A 18 -2.81 32.34 3.75
N GLU A 19 -3.09 32.58 5.03
CA GLU A 19 -2.64 31.71 6.11
C GLU A 19 -3.38 30.39 5.89
N GLU A 20 -2.65 29.39 5.39
CA GLU A 20 -3.16 28.03 5.26
C GLU A 20 -3.55 27.58 6.67
N GLU A 21 -4.86 27.58 6.93
CA GLU A 21 -5.42 27.09 8.19
C GLU A 21 -4.87 25.68 8.38
N LYS A 22 -3.93 25.52 9.32
CA LYS A 22 -3.40 24.20 9.68
C LYS A 22 -4.57 23.39 10.21
N VAL A 23 -5.20 22.62 9.32
CA VAL A 23 -6.19 21.62 9.69
C VAL A 23 -5.44 20.62 10.58
N GLU A 24 -5.59 20.76 11.90
CA GLU A 24 -5.07 19.77 12.83
C GLU A 24 -5.76 18.44 12.52
N LEU A 25 -4.97 17.45 12.12
CA LEU A 25 -5.48 16.10 11.92
C LEU A 25 -6.09 15.62 13.25
N PRO A 26 -7.22 14.90 13.21
CA PRO A 26 -7.79 14.32 14.42
C PRO A 26 -6.72 13.47 15.14
N PRO A 27 -6.81 13.29 16.47
CA PRO A 27 -5.91 12.39 17.17
C PRO A 27 -6.01 10.98 16.56
N LEU A 28 -4.88 10.25 16.57
CA LEU A 28 -4.88 8.84 16.18
C LEU A 28 -5.76 8.05 17.15
N ASP A 29 -6.60 7.15 16.63
CA ASP A 29 -7.40 6.28 17.46
C ASP A 29 -6.49 5.24 18.13
N PRO A 30 -6.41 5.20 19.49
CA PRO A 30 -5.57 4.25 20.20
C PRO A 30 -5.91 2.78 19.94
N SER A 31 -7.13 2.47 19.48
CA SER A 31 -7.55 1.11 19.13
C SER A 31 -6.69 0.50 18.03
N TYR A 32 -6.13 1.35 17.15
CA TYR A 32 -5.25 0.96 16.06
C TYR A 32 -3.80 0.69 16.50
N ASN A 33 -3.47 0.80 17.79
CA ASN A 33 -2.16 0.39 18.30
C ASN A 33 -2.09 -1.14 18.52
N ALA A 34 -1.84 -1.89 17.45
CA ALA A 34 -1.86 -3.34 17.46
C ALA A 34 -0.67 -3.94 16.69
N VAL A 35 -0.58 -5.27 16.68
CA VAL A 35 0.34 -5.98 15.79
C VAL A 35 -0.32 -6.04 14.41
N HIS A 36 0.24 -5.36 13.43
CA HIS A 36 -0.26 -5.37 12.05
C HIS A 36 0.64 -6.26 11.20
N PRO A 37 0.22 -7.50 10.87
CA PRO A 37 1.00 -8.38 10.01
C PRO A 37 1.20 -7.73 8.64
N MET A 38 2.38 -7.89 8.04
CA MET A 38 2.65 -7.38 6.69
C MET A 38 3.41 -8.39 5.87
N ALA A 39 3.25 -8.34 4.55
CA ALA A 39 4.12 -8.98 3.59
C ALA A 39 5.15 -7.98 3.05
N LEU A 40 6.36 -8.46 2.77
CA LEU A 40 7.36 -7.69 2.04
C LEU A 40 7.47 -8.25 0.62
N VAL A 41 7.35 -7.37 -0.36
CA VAL A 41 7.50 -7.69 -1.78
C VAL A 41 8.53 -6.79 -2.41
N ASN A 42 9.09 -7.20 -3.55
CA ASN A 42 10.18 -6.46 -4.17
C ASN A 42 9.96 -6.20 -5.66
N ARG A 43 10.47 -5.07 -6.14
CA ARG A 43 10.62 -4.76 -7.56
C ARG A 43 11.94 -4.03 -7.78
N GLY A 44 12.82 -4.59 -8.60
CA GLY A 44 14.15 -4.02 -8.81
C GLY A 44 14.94 -3.95 -7.50
N SER A 45 15.24 -2.74 -7.05
CA SER A 45 15.90 -2.45 -5.75
C SER A 45 14.95 -1.96 -4.67
N SER A 46 13.66 -1.75 -4.98
CA SER A 46 12.67 -1.30 -3.99
C SER A 46 12.02 -2.49 -3.29
N ILE A 47 11.75 -2.32 -2.00
CA ILE A 47 10.93 -3.22 -1.19
C ILE A 47 9.68 -2.45 -0.79
N PHE A 48 8.54 -3.11 -0.87
CA PHE A 48 7.25 -2.59 -0.42
C PHE A 48 6.71 -3.46 0.71
N ALA A 49 6.21 -2.82 1.75
CA ALA A 49 5.45 -3.45 2.82
C ALA A 49 3.96 -3.29 2.53
N ILE A 50 3.23 -4.40 2.60
CA ILE A 50 1.78 -4.45 2.39
C ILE A 50 1.19 -5.08 3.63
N ASN A 51 0.26 -4.42 4.30
CA ASN A 51 -0.37 -5.04 5.45
C ASN A 51 -1.29 -6.21 5.03
N LEU A 52 -1.56 -7.11 5.98
CA LEU A 52 -2.52 -8.19 5.82
C LEU A 52 -3.83 -7.76 6.51
N PRO A 53 -4.77 -7.13 5.77
CA PRO A 53 -5.99 -6.58 6.33
C PRO A 53 -6.97 -7.67 6.79
N SER A 54 -7.95 -7.25 7.59
CA SER A 54 -9.17 -7.98 7.91
C SER A 54 -10.38 -7.03 7.89
N TYR A 55 -11.61 -7.54 7.94
CA TYR A 55 -12.81 -6.68 7.93
C TYR A 55 -13.12 -5.95 9.24
N ARG A 56 -12.31 -6.12 10.28
CA ARG A 56 -12.56 -5.54 11.60
C ARG A 56 -11.37 -4.71 12.06
N SER A 57 -11.69 -3.58 12.69
CA SER A 57 -10.74 -2.83 13.49
C SER A 57 -9.99 -3.74 14.46
N PRO A 58 -8.65 -3.58 14.61
CA PRO A 58 -7.83 -2.51 14.04
C PRO A 58 -7.17 -2.84 12.69
N HIS A 59 -7.68 -3.83 11.94
CA HIS A 59 -7.05 -4.36 10.74
C HIS A 59 -7.84 -4.05 9.45
N ASP A 60 -8.86 -3.21 9.55
CA ASP A 60 -9.77 -2.72 8.49
C ASP A 60 -9.16 -1.61 7.61
N LEU A 61 -7.86 -1.68 7.40
CA LEU A 61 -7.10 -0.74 6.58
C LEU A 61 -6.26 -1.51 5.57
N GLN A 62 -6.15 -1.01 4.34
CA GLN A 62 -5.26 -1.55 3.31
C GLN A 62 -4.21 -0.49 2.97
N VAL A 63 -2.95 -0.79 3.22
CA VAL A 63 -1.82 0.12 3.01
C VAL A 63 -0.70 -0.57 2.24
N VAL A 64 -0.04 0.20 1.39
CA VAL A 64 1.21 -0.17 0.72
C VAL A 64 2.22 0.94 0.99
N TYR A 65 3.36 0.58 1.56
CA TYR A 65 4.45 1.50 1.89
C TYR A 65 5.74 1.07 1.23
N GLU A 66 6.55 2.02 0.79
CA GLU A 66 7.94 1.76 0.44
C GLU A 66 8.76 1.64 1.72
N VAL A 67 9.63 0.62 1.77
CA VAL A 67 10.60 0.43 2.85
C VAL A 67 11.90 1.08 2.42
N LYS A 68 12.43 1.97 3.25
CA LYS A 68 13.68 2.68 2.95
C LYS A 68 14.82 1.71 2.73
N ASN A 69 15.68 2.12 1.80
CA ASN A 69 16.80 1.38 1.23
C ASN A 69 17.42 0.38 2.19
N SER A 70 17.06 -0.88 1.98
CA SER A 70 17.50 -1.97 2.80
C SER A 70 18.93 -2.35 2.43
N ASN A 71 19.72 -2.79 3.41
CA ASN A 71 21.08 -3.22 3.10
C ASN A 71 21.08 -4.34 2.04
N VAL A 72 22.19 -4.47 1.29
CA VAL A 72 22.29 -5.40 0.15
C VAL A 72 21.94 -6.85 0.56
N ALA A 73 22.28 -7.26 1.78
CA ALA A 73 21.95 -8.59 2.29
C ALA A 73 20.44 -8.80 2.40
N PHE A 74 19.71 -7.82 2.95
CA PHE A 74 18.26 -7.87 3.08
C PHE A 74 17.55 -7.78 1.72
N LEU A 75 18.05 -6.95 0.81
CA LEU A 75 17.55 -6.89 -0.57
C LEU A 75 17.72 -8.23 -1.30
N ASN A 76 18.87 -8.88 -1.13
CA ASN A 76 19.13 -10.19 -1.74
C ASN A 76 18.23 -11.28 -1.14
N PHE A 77 18.04 -11.26 0.19
CA PHE A 77 17.07 -12.14 0.85
C PHE A 77 15.66 -11.91 0.28
N ALA A 78 15.20 -10.65 0.23
CA ALA A 78 13.87 -10.30 -0.27
C ALA A 78 13.65 -10.58 -1.76
N LYS A 79 14.72 -10.70 -2.54
CA LYS A 79 14.64 -11.07 -3.96
C LYS A 79 14.46 -12.57 -4.19
N ASN A 80 14.97 -13.40 -3.29
CA ASN A 80 15.08 -14.84 -3.49
C ASN A 80 14.02 -15.64 -2.73
N ALA A 81 13.38 -15.03 -1.74
CA ALA A 81 12.27 -15.65 -1.02
C ALA A 81 10.99 -15.60 -1.86
N ASP A 82 10.23 -16.70 -1.87
CA ASP A 82 8.92 -16.77 -2.53
C ASP A 82 7.90 -15.82 -1.86
N MET A 83 7.95 -15.75 -0.54
CA MET A 83 7.12 -14.87 0.29
C MET A 83 7.91 -14.46 1.53
N ILE A 84 7.77 -13.20 1.93
CA ILE A 84 8.26 -12.72 3.22
C ILE A 84 7.10 -12.12 3.97
N THR A 85 6.97 -12.51 5.23
CA THR A 85 6.07 -11.83 6.16
C THR A 85 6.86 -11.28 7.33
N ILE A 86 6.36 -10.16 7.85
CA ILE A 86 6.89 -9.55 9.05
C ILE A 86 5.80 -9.53 10.12
N LYS A 87 6.24 -9.70 11.36
CA LYS A 87 5.45 -9.55 12.57
C LYS A 87 6.00 -8.35 13.35
N PRO A 88 5.45 -7.15 13.13
CA PRO A 88 5.88 -5.97 13.87
C PRO A 88 5.54 -6.07 15.35
N GLN A 89 6.31 -5.35 16.17
CA GLN A 89 5.83 -4.92 17.48
C GLN A 89 4.60 -4.02 17.31
N LYS A 90 3.86 -3.79 18.40
CA LYS A 90 2.67 -2.94 18.35
C LYS A 90 3.03 -1.52 17.90
N PHE A 91 2.28 -0.99 16.95
CA PHE A 91 2.35 0.41 16.54
C PHE A 91 0.97 0.85 16.04
N ASN A 92 0.72 2.16 15.95
CA ASN A 92 -0.53 2.68 15.40
C ASN A 92 -0.45 2.77 13.87
N ILE A 93 -1.13 1.86 13.16
CA ILE A 93 -1.11 1.82 11.69
C ILE A 93 -1.72 3.07 11.03
N GLN A 94 -2.49 3.90 11.75
CA GLN A 94 -2.99 5.15 11.20
C GLN A 94 -1.88 6.17 10.90
N HIS A 95 -0.67 6.02 11.48
CA HIS A 95 0.52 6.73 11.01
C HIS A 95 0.76 6.48 9.52
N LEU A 96 0.66 5.21 9.11
CA LEU A 96 0.81 4.84 7.71
C LEU A 96 -0.30 5.45 6.87
N MET A 97 -1.55 5.45 7.33
CA MET A 97 -2.67 6.10 6.63
C MET A 97 -2.44 7.60 6.39
N ARG A 98 -1.68 8.28 7.26
CA ARG A 98 -1.38 9.73 7.16
C ARG A 98 -0.18 10.07 6.28
N GLY A 99 0.58 9.07 5.83
CA GLY A 99 1.82 9.33 5.10
C GLY A 99 3.04 9.54 5.98
N ASP A 100 2.96 9.24 7.29
CA ASP A 100 4.07 9.44 8.21
C ASP A 100 5.22 8.46 7.91
N GLU A 101 6.45 8.98 7.85
CA GLU A 101 7.68 8.16 7.89
C GLU A 101 7.88 7.63 9.32
N ILE A 102 7.89 6.31 9.49
CA ILE A 102 8.05 5.67 10.80
C ILE A 102 9.07 4.54 10.75
N THR A 103 9.76 4.31 11.86
CA THR A 103 10.55 3.09 12.06
C THR A 103 9.79 2.11 12.92
N ILE A 104 9.58 0.90 12.41
CA ILE A 104 9.00 -0.21 13.18
C ILE A 104 10.08 -1.24 13.51
N THR A 105 9.90 -1.95 14.62
CA THR A 105 10.70 -3.13 14.95
C THR A 105 9.88 -4.38 14.65
N ALA A 106 10.42 -5.33 13.90
CA ALA A 106 9.68 -6.51 13.47
C ALA A 106 10.56 -7.77 13.41
N ASP A 107 9.93 -8.91 13.68
CA ASP A 107 10.46 -10.21 13.32
C ASP A 107 10.15 -10.49 11.85
N ILE A 108 11.10 -11.06 11.13
CA ILE A 108 11.02 -11.28 9.68
C ILE A 108 11.12 -12.76 9.38
N TYR A 109 10.16 -13.25 8.62
CA TYR A 109 9.99 -14.66 8.28
C TYR A 109 10.06 -14.87 6.78
N GLU A 110 10.67 -15.98 6.38
CA GLU A 110 10.49 -16.57 5.05
C GLU A 110 9.22 -17.43 5.07
N GLY A 111 8.28 -17.15 4.17
CA GLY A 111 6.91 -17.68 4.17
C GLY A 111 5.93 -16.85 5.02
N ASP A 112 4.69 -17.33 5.16
CA ASP A 112 3.68 -16.76 6.05
C ASP A 112 3.90 -17.22 7.49
N TYR A 113 4.30 -16.31 8.39
CA TYR A 113 4.54 -16.65 9.80
C TYR A 113 3.26 -17.16 10.50
N ARG A 114 2.07 -16.80 10.01
CA ARG A 114 0.78 -17.28 10.54
C ARG A 114 0.55 -18.75 10.18
N GLN A 115 1.27 -19.26 9.18
CA GLN A 115 1.20 -20.63 8.69
C GLN A 115 2.51 -21.40 8.91
N GLY A 116 3.35 -20.96 9.86
CA GLY A 116 4.59 -21.66 10.22
C GLY A 116 5.82 -21.28 9.40
N GLY A 117 5.86 -20.07 8.82
CA GLY A 117 7.07 -19.51 8.20
C GLY A 117 8.31 -19.54 9.10
N THR A 118 9.49 -19.53 8.48
CA THR A 118 10.78 -19.67 9.17
C THR A 118 11.32 -18.30 9.58
N LEU A 119 11.65 -18.11 10.87
CA LEU A 119 12.23 -16.87 11.36
C LEU A 119 13.65 -16.67 10.80
N ILE A 120 13.90 -15.54 10.16
CA ILE A 120 15.19 -15.18 9.55
C ILE A 120 15.87 -14.04 10.31
N TYR A 121 15.11 -13.02 10.72
CA TYR A 121 15.61 -11.92 11.53
C TYR A 121 14.68 -11.68 12.72
N GLU A 122 15.25 -11.57 13.91
CA GLU A 122 14.52 -11.17 15.11
C GLU A 122 14.74 -9.67 15.36
N ALA A 123 13.67 -8.97 15.78
CA ALA A 123 13.70 -7.57 16.20
C ALA A 123 14.46 -6.61 15.25
N LYS A 124 14.30 -6.78 13.94
CA LYS A 124 14.92 -5.90 12.94
C LYS A 124 14.15 -4.59 12.83
N GLN A 125 14.87 -3.47 12.78
CA GLN A 125 14.27 -2.18 12.44
C GLN A 125 14.02 -2.07 10.94
N LEU A 126 12.83 -1.59 10.58
CA LEU A 126 12.41 -1.29 9.21
C LEU A 126 11.89 0.14 9.17
N GLU A 127 12.47 0.95 8.29
CA GLU A 127 12.03 2.31 8.02
C GLU A 127 10.95 2.28 6.93
N LEU A 128 9.70 2.59 7.29
CA LEU A 128 8.58 2.76 6.38
C LEU A 128 8.60 4.21 5.92
N ASP A 129 9.06 4.44 4.68
CA ASP A 129 9.49 5.74 4.17
C ASP A 129 8.34 6.50 3.51
N LYS A 130 7.67 5.86 2.55
CA LYS A 130 6.72 6.54 1.66
C LYS A 130 5.43 5.75 1.51
N GLN A 131 4.30 6.41 1.77
CA GLN A 131 2.98 5.88 1.43
C GLN A 131 2.81 5.81 -0.08
N LEU A 132 2.45 4.63 -0.58
CA LEU A 132 2.10 4.40 -1.97
C LEU A 132 0.61 4.18 -2.17
N TYR A 133 -0.06 3.59 -1.17
CA TYR A 133 -1.51 3.36 -1.18
C TYR A 133 -2.03 3.31 0.25
N ALA A 134 -3.22 3.83 0.48
CA ALA A 134 -3.93 3.76 1.75
C ALA A 134 -5.44 3.84 1.52
N ARG A 135 -6.18 2.93 2.15
CA ARG A 135 -7.64 2.85 2.05
C ARG A 135 -8.25 2.20 3.29
N GLU A 136 -9.38 2.72 3.75
CA GLU A 136 -10.21 2.06 4.79
C GLU A 136 -11.18 1.05 4.17
N LEU A 137 -11.49 -0.02 4.89
CA LEU A 137 -12.37 -1.10 4.45
C LEU A 137 -13.84 -0.93 4.89
N ASN A 138 -14.37 0.30 4.78
CA ASN A 138 -15.72 0.63 5.29
C ASN A 138 -16.79 0.55 4.18
N GLU A 139 -16.50 1.12 3.02
CA GLU A 139 -17.41 1.20 1.87
C GLU A 139 -17.05 0.14 0.82
N LEU A 140 -17.23 -1.12 1.21
CA LEU A 140 -16.88 -2.25 0.37
C LEU A 140 -18.01 -2.60 -0.60
N SER A 141 -17.66 -2.78 -1.88
CA SER A 141 -18.59 -3.35 -2.85
C SER A 141 -18.93 -4.80 -2.50
N GLU A 142 -20.07 -5.28 -3.00
CA GLU A 142 -20.45 -6.69 -2.85
C GLU A 142 -19.42 -7.63 -3.48
N SER A 143 -19.20 -8.78 -2.83
CA SER A 143 -18.34 -9.83 -3.36
C SER A 143 -18.90 -10.35 -4.69
N SER A 144 -18.09 -10.30 -5.76
CA SER A 144 -18.53 -10.75 -7.08
C SER A 144 -17.40 -11.38 -7.89
N GLN A 145 -17.71 -11.80 -9.12
CA GLN A 145 -16.70 -12.21 -10.10
C GLN A 145 -16.01 -11.02 -10.78
N TRP A 146 -16.45 -9.80 -10.52
CA TRP A 146 -15.85 -8.57 -11.04
C TRP A 146 -14.96 -7.95 -9.96
N HIS A 147 -13.69 -7.81 -10.30
CA HIS A 147 -12.65 -7.31 -9.40
C HIS A 147 -12.11 -5.99 -9.94
N GLU A 148 -12.04 -4.99 -9.07
CA GLU A 148 -11.53 -3.67 -9.39
C GLU A 148 -10.16 -3.48 -8.75
N TYR A 149 -9.28 -2.76 -9.45
CA TYR A 149 -7.93 -2.49 -9.03
C TYR A 149 -7.68 -0.99 -9.04
N ASP A 150 -7.15 -0.49 -7.93
CA ASP A 150 -6.51 0.82 -7.91
C ASP A 150 -5.08 0.68 -8.44
N MET A 151 -4.50 1.79 -8.89
CA MET A 151 -3.20 1.82 -9.54
C MET A 151 -2.25 2.75 -8.78
N ILE A 152 -1.10 2.22 -8.39
CA ILE A 152 0.04 2.99 -7.88
C ILE A 152 0.98 3.25 -9.05
N GLU A 153 1.35 4.51 -9.26
CA GLU A 153 2.37 4.89 -10.24
C GLU A 153 3.75 4.92 -9.58
N LEU A 154 4.69 4.13 -10.10
CA LEU A 154 6.07 4.11 -9.59
C LEU A 154 6.95 5.09 -10.37
N ASN A 155 7.20 4.79 -11.66
CA ASN A 155 7.94 5.65 -12.57
C ASN A 155 7.57 5.33 -14.01
N GLY A 156 7.42 6.34 -14.87
CA GLY A 156 7.17 6.16 -16.30
C GLY A 156 5.94 5.28 -16.56
N THR A 157 6.15 4.07 -17.07
CA THR A 157 5.15 3.04 -17.39
C THR A 157 4.97 1.98 -16.31
N GLU A 158 5.79 2.00 -15.25
CA GLU A 158 5.75 1.04 -14.16
C GLU A 158 4.57 1.34 -13.21
N ARG A 159 3.74 0.32 -12.98
CA ARG A 159 2.54 0.37 -12.13
C ARG A 159 2.50 -0.81 -11.18
N ILE A 160 1.90 -0.60 -10.00
CA ILE A 160 1.41 -1.68 -9.15
C ILE A 160 -0.11 -1.59 -9.12
N TYR A 161 -0.78 -2.67 -9.48
CA TYR A 161 -2.22 -2.80 -9.36
C TYR A 161 -2.55 -3.42 -8.01
N VAL A 162 -3.38 -2.75 -7.22
CA VAL A 162 -3.81 -3.18 -5.89
C VAL A 162 -5.28 -3.55 -5.96
N HIS A 163 -5.61 -4.80 -5.64
CA HIS A 163 -7.00 -5.24 -5.62
C HIS A 163 -7.79 -4.45 -4.57
N LYS A 164 -8.88 -3.84 -5.00
CA LYS A 164 -9.84 -3.20 -4.10
C LYS A 164 -10.63 -4.28 -3.40
N ILE A 165 -10.20 -4.62 -2.19
CA ILE A 165 -10.88 -5.61 -1.34
C ILE A 165 -12.38 -5.28 -1.31
N GLN A 166 -13.19 -6.32 -1.50
CA GLN A 166 -14.64 -6.31 -1.48
C GLN A 166 -15.14 -6.94 -0.17
N LYS A 167 -16.46 -6.96 0.06
CA LYS A 167 -17.04 -7.77 1.15
C LYS A 167 -16.65 -9.24 1.01
N ALA A 168 -16.73 -9.99 2.10
CA ALA A 168 -16.40 -11.40 2.12
C ALA A 168 -17.32 -12.22 1.16
N PRO A 169 -16.78 -13.24 0.47
CA PRO A 169 -15.36 -13.57 0.38
C PRO A 169 -14.62 -12.64 -0.60
N SER A 170 -13.38 -12.29 -0.26
CA SER A 170 -12.49 -11.51 -1.12
C SER A 170 -11.05 -12.01 -0.98
N PHE A 171 -10.08 -11.25 -1.49
CA PHE A 171 -8.66 -11.58 -1.44
C PHE A 171 -7.83 -10.29 -1.48
N ASN A 172 -6.59 -10.35 -1.00
CA ASN A 172 -5.61 -9.28 -1.17
C ASN A 172 -4.66 -9.68 -2.30
N HIS A 173 -4.45 -8.80 -3.27
CA HIS A 173 -3.62 -9.12 -4.44
C HIS A 173 -2.94 -7.87 -4.98
N LEU A 174 -1.64 -7.99 -5.19
CA LEU A 174 -0.83 -6.98 -5.85
C LEU A 174 -0.07 -7.60 -7.02
N ILE A 175 -0.09 -6.90 -8.15
CA ILE A 175 0.67 -7.28 -9.34
C ILE A 175 1.36 -6.06 -9.92
N PHE A 176 2.65 -6.23 -10.22
CA PHE A 176 3.42 -5.24 -10.96
C PHE A 176 3.19 -5.39 -12.45
N VAL A 177 3.07 -4.26 -13.15
CA VAL A 177 2.95 -4.18 -14.60
C VAL A 177 3.81 -3.03 -15.11
N ASP A 178 4.70 -3.31 -16.06
CA ASP A 178 5.34 -2.30 -16.90
C ASP A 178 4.53 -2.17 -18.19
N LEU A 179 3.80 -1.06 -18.32
CA LEU A 179 2.78 -0.88 -19.35
C LEU A 179 3.39 -0.70 -20.75
N VAL A 180 2.94 -1.53 -21.68
CA VAL A 180 3.17 -1.35 -23.12
C VAL A 180 1.87 -1.06 -23.87
N ASN A 181 0.72 -1.37 -23.25
CA ASN A 181 -0.62 -1.15 -23.77
C ASN A 181 -1.55 -0.61 -22.67
N ALA A 182 -2.74 -0.16 -23.04
CA ALA A 182 -3.80 0.11 -22.08
C ALA A 182 -4.15 -1.18 -21.30
N CYS A 183 -4.31 -1.05 -19.99
CA CYS A 183 -4.60 -2.18 -19.11
C CYS A 183 -5.91 -1.94 -18.35
N MET A 184 -6.74 -2.98 -18.27
CA MET A 184 -8.04 -2.87 -17.61
C MET A 184 -7.88 -2.87 -16.09
N GLN A 185 -8.51 -1.91 -15.43
CA GLN A 185 -8.60 -1.86 -13.96
C GLN A 185 -9.75 -2.70 -13.39
N LYS A 186 -10.63 -3.21 -14.26
CA LYS A 186 -11.76 -4.06 -13.88
C LYS A 186 -11.71 -5.36 -14.66
N VAL A 187 -11.61 -6.48 -13.95
CA VAL A 187 -11.42 -7.81 -14.53
C VAL A 187 -12.51 -8.75 -14.06
N ARG A 188 -12.93 -9.66 -14.93
CA ARG A 188 -13.88 -10.73 -14.59
C ARG A 188 -13.15 -12.06 -14.42
N THR A 189 -13.48 -12.79 -13.37
CA THR A 189 -12.88 -14.08 -13.03
C THR A 189 -13.92 -15.20 -12.94
N SER A 190 -13.44 -16.44 -12.86
CA SER A 190 -14.27 -17.64 -12.79
C SER A 190 -15.03 -17.76 -11.46
N LYS A 191 -14.45 -17.26 -10.37
CA LYS A 191 -14.99 -17.32 -9.00
C LYS A 191 -14.77 -16.00 -8.26
N ARG A 192 -15.49 -15.82 -7.14
CA ARG A 192 -15.36 -14.66 -6.25
C ARG A 192 -13.96 -14.55 -5.63
N VAL A 193 -13.34 -15.69 -5.32
CA VAL A 193 -11.93 -15.79 -4.97
C VAL A 193 -11.28 -16.72 -6.00
N PRO A 194 -10.69 -16.18 -7.07
CA PRO A 194 -10.01 -16.94 -8.11
C PRO A 194 -8.59 -17.30 -7.67
N PRO A 195 -7.97 -18.34 -8.26
CA PRO A 195 -6.55 -18.61 -8.03
C PRO A 195 -5.65 -17.51 -8.64
N GLU A 196 -4.46 -17.30 -8.07
CA GLU A 196 -3.52 -16.24 -8.47
C GLU A 196 -3.13 -16.32 -9.96
N ASN A 197 -2.96 -17.53 -10.50
CA ASN A 197 -2.60 -17.71 -11.91
C ASN A 197 -3.69 -17.20 -12.87
N GLU A 198 -4.97 -17.30 -12.50
CA GLU A 198 -6.06 -16.71 -13.27
C GLU A 198 -5.97 -15.19 -13.24
N LEU A 199 -5.69 -14.59 -12.09
CA LEU A 199 -5.52 -13.14 -11.95
C LEU A 199 -4.35 -12.65 -12.80
N THR A 200 -3.20 -13.31 -12.72
CA THR A 200 -2.01 -13.00 -13.53
C THR A 200 -2.34 -13.01 -15.03
N TYR A 201 -3.11 -14.01 -15.48
CA TYR A 201 -3.53 -14.11 -16.87
C TYR A 201 -4.42 -12.94 -17.33
N LYS A 202 -5.20 -12.31 -16.44
CA LYS A 202 -6.01 -11.13 -16.80
C LYS A 202 -5.16 -9.91 -17.18
N PHE A 203 -3.91 -9.85 -16.73
CA PHE A 203 -2.99 -8.76 -17.02
C PHE A 203 -2.04 -9.06 -18.18
N ILE A 204 -2.10 -10.25 -18.81
CA ILE A 204 -1.08 -10.70 -19.78
C ILE A 204 -0.88 -9.79 -20.99
N ASN A 205 -1.92 -9.06 -21.39
CA ASN A 205 -1.86 -8.13 -22.53
C ASN A 205 -1.43 -6.70 -22.16
N CYS A 206 -1.23 -6.42 -20.87
CA CYS A 206 -0.91 -5.08 -20.39
C CYS A 206 0.58 -4.71 -20.58
N GLY A 207 1.47 -5.70 -20.53
CA GLY A 207 2.91 -5.52 -20.69
C GLY A 207 3.72 -6.55 -19.91
N THR A 208 4.88 -6.15 -19.39
CA THR A 208 5.72 -7.04 -18.58
C THR A 208 5.16 -7.12 -17.17
N LEU A 209 5.01 -8.33 -16.64
CA LEU A 209 4.28 -8.58 -15.40
C LEU A 209 5.20 -9.21 -14.36
N LYS A 210 4.93 -8.92 -13.09
CA LYS A 210 5.45 -9.71 -11.96
C LYS A 210 4.36 -9.80 -10.88
N PRO A 211 3.81 -10.99 -10.58
CA PRO A 211 3.01 -11.18 -9.37
C PRO A 211 3.81 -10.74 -8.15
N LEU A 212 3.23 -9.90 -7.30
CA LEU A 212 3.91 -9.41 -6.10
C LEU A 212 3.38 -10.10 -4.85
N PHE A 213 2.06 -10.21 -4.73
CA PHE A 213 1.44 -10.75 -3.53
C PHE A 213 0.05 -11.28 -3.82
N TYR A 214 -0.31 -12.40 -3.19
CA TYR A 214 -1.67 -12.94 -3.18
C TYR A 214 -1.98 -13.59 -1.83
N ASP A 215 -3.11 -13.20 -1.22
CA ASP A 215 -3.71 -13.85 -0.06
C ASP A 215 -5.22 -14.01 -0.30
N GLY A 216 -5.61 -15.23 -0.66
CA GLY A 216 -7.00 -15.63 -0.88
C GLY A 216 -7.67 -16.28 0.34
N GLU A 217 -6.96 -16.47 1.44
CA GLU A 217 -7.45 -17.22 2.60
C GLU A 217 -7.93 -16.30 3.73
N SER A 218 -7.21 -15.20 3.97
CA SER A 218 -7.49 -14.32 5.11
C SER A 218 -8.82 -13.58 5.04
N LEU A 219 -9.40 -13.44 3.84
CA LEU A 219 -10.59 -12.61 3.58
C LEU A 219 -11.80 -13.43 3.13
N LEU A 220 -11.87 -14.70 3.54
CA LEU A 220 -12.98 -15.59 3.17
C LEU A 220 -14.28 -15.35 3.94
N LYS A 221 -14.23 -14.72 5.13
CA LYS A 221 -15.37 -14.56 6.05
C LYS A 221 -15.44 -13.16 6.65
#